data_AF-A0A1E7F9S3-F1
#
_entry.id   AF-A0A1E7F9S3-F1
#
_cell.length_a   1.000
_cell.length_b   1.000
_cell.length_c   1.000
_cell.angle_alpha   90.00
_cell.angle_beta   90.00
_cell.angle_gamma   90.00
#
_symmetry.space_group_name_H-M   'P 1'
#
loop_
_entity.id
_entity.type
_entity.pdbx_description
1 polymer ?
#
loop_
_entity_poly.entity_id
_entity_poly.type
_entity_poly.pdbx_seq_one_letter_code
_entity_poly.pdbx_strand_id
1 'polypeptide(L)'
;MISFTTSTSSSITPRRRTAVLLSVLVACILRHTTDAYDAAFIHSGCMIDDDNYPQYYTDDDCNTQYGTTTGCSLGTGWYCNDGLDVNNLPNLVYLDDALIKDGCGDADSLVHYGYNGPTEGWYCFDDGPWGATDWNSFIHPGCDRSQGFYPVYRYDTDCPGGSCAFGEGWYCNDDEDVSGWDWNYFDNSFIHPDCSDCDGDRCVWFNPDENAWLCNDQIHF
;
A
#
# COMPACT_ATOMS: atom_id res chain seq x y z
N MET A 1 7.83 -65.55 -68.08
CA MET A 1 9.30 -65.65 -67.91
C MET A 1 9.61 -65.12 -66.51
N ILE A 2 9.85 -66.01 -65.55
CA ILE A 2 11.18 -66.47 -65.07
C ILE A 2 11.79 -65.51 -64.02
N SER A 3 11.84 -66.06 -62.81
CA SER A 3 12.85 -66.01 -61.75
C SER A 3 13.08 -64.83 -60.80
N PHE A 4 13.04 -65.23 -59.52
CA PHE A 4 13.61 -64.69 -58.30
C PHE A 4 15.14 -64.51 -58.37
N THR A 5 15.69 -63.58 -57.57
CA THR A 5 16.66 -63.89 -56.49
C THR A 5 16.86 -62.72 -55.52
N THR A 6 17.12 -63.13 -54.28
CA THR A 6 17.37 -62.47 -52.98
C THR A 6 18.73 -61.76 -52.81
N SER A 7 18.84 -60.82 -51.85
CA SER A 7 19.98 -60.62 -50.92
C SER A 7 19.68 -59.44 -49.95
N THR A 8 19.34 -59.63 -48.67
CA THR A 8 20.14 -59.72 -47.41
C THR A 8 20.98 -58.50 -46.94
N SER A 9 20.56 -57.98 -45.77
CA SER A 9 21.30 -57.30 -44.67
C SER A 9 22.24 -56.12 -44.99
N SER A 10 22.13 -54.98 -44.30
CA SER A 10 22.64 -54.86 -42.92
C SER A 10 22.07 -53.66 -42.15
N SER A 11 21.98 -53.86 -40.84
CA SER A 11 21.62 -52.91 -39.78
C SER A 11 22.55 -51.70 -39.71
N ILE A 12 22.00 -50.51 -39.43
CA ILE A 12 22.52 -49.52 -38.47
C ILE A 12 21.31 -48.76 -37.91
N THR A 13 20.97 -49.01 -36.65
CA THR A 13 20.24 -48.06 -35.82
C THR A 13 21.21 -46.95 -35.39
N PRO A 14 20.76 -45.69 -35.38
CA PRO A 14 21.03 -44.88 -34.21
C PRO A 14 19.78 -44.13 -33.74
N ARG A 15 19.40 -44.48 -32.52
CA ARG A 15 18.94 -43.60 -31.43
C ARG A 15 18.18 -42.33 -31.81
N ARG A 16 16.89 -42.39 -31.47
CA ARG A 16 16.10 -41.33 -30.81
C ARG A 16 16.94 -40.13 -30.34
N ARG A 17 16.61 -38.96 -30.87
CA ARG A 17 16.58 -37.74 -30.08
C ARG A 17 15.16 -37.21 -30.15
N THR A 18 14.32 -37.72 -29.25
CA THR A 18 13.10 -37.03 -28.85
C THR A 18 13.56 -35.68 -28.30
N ALA A 19 13.32 -34.61 -29.05
CA ALA A 19 13.47 -33.26 -28.52
C ALA A 19 12.41 -33.11 -27.44
N VAL A 20 12.84 -33.26 -26.18
CA VAL A 20 12.05 -32.81 -25.04
C VAL A 20 12.04 -31.29 -25.16
N LEU A 21 10.95 -30.75 -25.70
CA LEU A 21 10.59 -29.35 -25.53
C LEU A 21 10.32 -29.16 -24.04
N LEU A 22 11.40 -28.96 -23.29
CA LEU A 22 11.34 -28.34 -21.97
C LEU A 22 11.09 -26.86 -22.26
N SER A 23 9.84 -26.50 -22.47
CA SER A 23 9.40 -25.11 -22.36
C SER A 23 9.60 -24.73 -20.91
N VAL A 24 10.80 -24.23 -20.62
CA VAL A 24 11.10 -23.47 -19.42
C VAL A 24 10.19 -22.26 -19.51
N LEU A 25 9.03 -22.32 -18.83
CA LEU A 25 8.40 -21.12 -18.32
C LEU A 25 9.47 -20.49 -17.42
N VAL A 26 10.27 -19.61 -18.01
CA VAL A 26 10.91 -18.54 -17.26
C VAL A 26 9.74 -17.66 -16.86
N ALA A 27 9.06 -18.06 -15.79
CA ALA A 27 8.43 -17.08 -14.95
C ALA A 27 9.60 -16.16 -14.57
N CYS A 28 9.66 -14.99 -15.19
CA CYS A 28 10.22 -13.82 -14.55
C CYS A 28 9.36 -13.60 -13.31
N ILE A 29 9.56 -14.45 -12.31
CA ILE A 29 9.39 -14.09 -10.92
C ILE A 29 10.46 -13.03 -10.77
N LEU A 30 10.07 -11.77 -10.97
CA LEU A 30 10.66 -10.72 -10.18
C LEU A 30 10.52 -11.23 -8.75
N ARG A 31 11.61 -11.77 -8.21
CA ARG A 31 11.76 -11.91 -6.77
C ARG A 31 11.88 -10.48 -6.26
N HIS A 32 10.75 -9.77 -6.19
CA HIS A 32 10.59 -8.87 -5.07
C HIS A 32 10.59 -9.77 -3.84
N THR A 33 11.55 -9.51 -2.98
CA THR A 33 11.70 -10.14 -1.67
C THR A 33 10.33 -10.19 -1.00
N THR A 34 9.76 -11.38 -0.87
CA THR A 34 8.45 -11.63 -0.24
C THR A 34 8.46 -11.40 1.28
N ASP A 35 9.55 -10.84 1.81
CA ASP A 35 9.76 -10.54 3.24
C ASP A 35 9.73 -9.02 3.50
N ALA A 36 9.26 -8.22 2.54
CA ALA A 36 9.22 -6.75 2.67
C ALA A 36 7.81 -6.21 2.94
N TYR A 37 6.76 -6.96 2.60
CA TYR A 37 5.37 -6.52 2.70
C TYR A 37 4.51 -7.57 3.40
N ASP A 38 3.58 -7.10 4.24
CA ASP A 38 2.59 -7.92 4.90
C ASP A 38 1.54 -8.46 3.91
N ALA A 39 0.93 -9.59 4.28
CA ALA A 39 -0.27 -10.04 3.60
C ALA A 39 -1.43 -9.05 3.87
N ALA A 40 -2.22 -8.75 2.84
CA ALA A 40 -3.38 -7.87 2.96
C ALA A 40 -4.57 -8.46 2.19
N PHE A 41 -5.74 -8.40 2.81
CA PHE A 41 -7.00 -8.95 2.34
C PHE A 41 -8.12 -7.92 2.51
N ILE A 42 -7.82 -6.68 2.13
CA ILE A 42 -8.71 -5.53 2.31
C ILE A 42 -9.65 -5.47 1.10
N HIS A 43 -10.96 -5.44 1.32
CA HIS A 43 -11.92 -5.31 0.22
C HIS A 43 -12.12 -3.83 -0.14
N SER A 44 -12.49 -3.58 -1.40
CA SER A 44 -12.70 -2.23 -1.97
C SER A 44 -13.84 -1.40 -1.36
N GLY A 45 -14.49 -1.92 -0.32
CA GLY A 45 -15.51 -1.22 0.46
C GLY A 45 -15.00 -0.77 1.83
N CYS A 46 -13.73 -1.02 2.14
CA CYS A 46 -13.10 -0.60 3.38
C CYS A 46 -12.78 0.89 3.31
N MET A 47 -13.79 1.72 3.53
CA MET A 47 -13.70 3.17 3.34
C MET A 47 -13.83 3.89 4.69
N ILE A 48 -12.94 4.85 4.91
CA ILE A 48 -12.85 5.67 6.14
C ILE A 48 -14.17 6.40 6.46
N ASP A 49 -14.95 6.76 5.44
CA ASP A 49 -16.22 7.49 5.61
C ASP A 49 -17.29 6.74 6.44
N ASP A 50 -17.13 5.42 6.64
CA ASP A 50 -18.01 4.57 7.45
C ASP A 50 -17.36 4.12 8.79
N ASP A 51 -16.35 4.84 9.29
CA ASP A 51 -15.48 4.44 10.41
C ASP A 51 -14.74 3.10 10.18
N ASN A 52 -14.64 2.69 8.91
CA ASN A 52 -13.98 1.46 8.50
C ASN A 52 -12.57 1.74 7.98
N TYR A 53 -11.58 0.99 8.45
CA TYR A 53 -10.18 1.13 8.06
C TYR A 53 -9.45 -0.20 8.20
N PRO A 54 -8.32 -0.38 7.50
CA PRO A 54 -7.57 -1.62 7.62
C PRO A 54 -6.85 -1.74 8.95
N GLN A 55 -6.85 -2.95 9.49
CA GLN A 55 -6.17 -3.31 10.73
C GLN A 55 -5.46 -4.66 10.56
N TYR A 56 -4.31 -4.81 11.20
CA TYR A 56 -3.59 -6.06 11.21
C TYR A 56 -4.22 -7.07 12.17
N TYR A 57 -4.66 -8.22 11.66
CA TYR A 57 -5.24 -9.30 12.44
C TYR A 57 -4.35 -10.53 12.46
N THR A 58 -4.07 -11.00 13.66
CA THR A 58 -3.61 -12.36 13.94
C THR A 58 -4.79 -13.34 14.00
N ASP A 59 -4.51 -14.64 14.02
CA ASP A 59 -5.55 -15.66 14.21
C ASP A 59 -6.40 -15.43 15.48
N ASP A 60 -5.80 -14.93 16.56
CA ASP A 60 -6.52 -14.64 17.81
C ASP A 60 -7.45 -13.42 17.65
N ASP A 61 -7.03 -12.41 16.89
CA ASP A 61 -7.86 -11.24 16.58
C ASP A 61 -9.07 -11.65 15.74
N CYS A 62 -8.88 -12.47 14.70
CA CYS A 62 -9.97 -13.00 13.88
C CYS A 62 -10.94 -13.88 14.68
N ASN A 63 -10.43 -14.71 15.59
CA ASN A 63 -11.28 -15.51 16.48
C ASN A 63 -12.16 -14.63 17.38
N THR A 64 -11.62 -13.49 17.82
CA THR A 64 -12.35 -12.53 18.64
C THR A 64 -13.37 -11.74 17.82
N GLN A 65 -12.96 -11.19 16.68
CA GLN A 65 -13.77 -10.31 15.83
C GLN A 65 -14.93 -11.07 15.16
N TYR A 66 -14.64 -12.24 14.58
CA TYR A 66 -15.62 -13.01 13.81
C TYR A 66 -16.29 -14.14 14.62
N GLY A 67 -15.89 -14.33 15.88
CA GLY A 67 -16.45 -15.39 16.74
C GLY A 67 -16.09 -16.81 16.27
N THR A 68 -14.92 -16.98 15.65
CA THR A 68 -14.42 -18.27 15.15
C THR A 68 -13.41 -18.92 16.11
N THR A 69 -13.00 -20.15 15.83
CA THR A 69 -11.91 -20.84 16.57
C THR A 69 -10.79 -21.34 15.66
N THR A 70 -10.86 -20.99 14.37
CA THR A 70 -9.97 -21.49 13.32
C THR A 70 -8.91 -20.47 12.91
N GLY A 71 -8.91 -19.27 13.49
CA GLY A 71 -8.07 -18.17 13.04
C GLY A 71 -8.63 -17.44 11.83
N CYS A 72 -7.80 -16.59 11.22
CA CYS A 72 -8.14 -15.90 9.98
C CYS A 72 -8.09 -16.90 8.81
N SER A 73 -9.16 -17.08 8.03
CA SER A 73 -9.16 -18.15 7.02
C SER A 73 -8.20 -17.92 5.84
N LEU A 74 -7.73 -16.68 5.62
CA LEU A 74 -6.68 -16.35 4.64
C LEU A 74 -5.29 -16.21 5.29
N GLY A 75 -5.19 -16.39 6.61
CA GLY A 75 -3.98 -16.22 7.42
C GLY A 75 -3.87 -14.83 8.04
N THR A 76 -2.87 -14.64 8.90
CA THR A 76 -2.52 -13.34 9.49
C THR A 76 -2.23 -12.29 8.41
N GLY A 77 -2.73 -11.07 8.59
CA GLY A 77 -2.52 -9.97 7.64
C GLY A 77 -3.45 -8.78 7.91
N TRP A 78 -3.49 -7.85 6.97
CA TRP A 78 -4.37 -6.67 7.02
C TRP A 78 -5.78 -6.99 6.54
N TYR A 79 -6.79 -6.64 7.33
CA TYR A 79 -8.22 -6.81 7.05
C TYR A 79 -8.96 -5.51 7.30
N CYS A 80 -10.14 -5.33 6.72
CA CYS A 80 -11.02 -4.26 7.16
C CYS A 80 -11.57 -4.54 8.55
N ASN A 81 -11.66 -3.51 9.40
CA ASN A 81 -12.25 -3.61 10.75
C ASN A 81 -13.79 -3.69 10.76
N ASP A 82 -14.43 -3.73 9.60
CA ASP A 82 -15.89 -3.67 9.41
C ASP A 82 -16.65 -4.94 9.84
N GLY A 83 -15.92 -5.99 10.23
CA GLY A 83 -16.49 -7.26 10.68
C GLY A 83 -16.99 -8.16 9.55
N LEU A 84 -16.74 -7.84 8.28
CA LEU A 84 -17.01 -8.73 7.16
C LEU A 84 -15.93 -9.81 7.04
N ASP A 85 -16.36 -11.07 7.01
CA ASP A 85 -15.47 -12.19 6.68
C ASP A 85 -15.22 -12.21 5.17
N VAL A 86 -14.02 -11.82 4.78
CA VAL A 86 -13.56 -11.72 3.39
C VAL A 86 -13.80 -13.00 2.60
N ASN A 87 -13.77 -14.17 3.25
CA ASN A 87 -14.01 -15.47 2.61
C ASN A 87 -15.45 -15.69 2.15
N ASN A 88 -16.39 -14.95 2.75
CA ASN A 88 -17.80 -14.99 2.43
C ASN A 88 -18.22 -13.81 1.55
N LEU A 89 -17.27 -12.97 1.12
CA LEU A 89 -17.57 -11.92 0.15
C LEU A 89 -17.92 -12.57 -1.20
N PRO A 90 -19.09 -12.23 -1.78
CA PRO A 90 -19.56 -12.86 -3.01
C PRO A 90 -18.60 -12.67 -4.20
N ASN A 91 -17.65 -11.75 -4.09
CA ASN A 91 -16.64 -11.46 -5.10
C ASN A 91 -15.28 -11.11 -4.45
N LEU A 92 -14.51 -12.11 -4.01
CA LEU A 92 -13.08 -11.99 -3.64
C LEU A 92 -12.17 -11.33 -4.71
N VAL A 93 -12.73 -10.94 -5.86
CA VAL A 93 -12.05 -10.29 -6.98
C VAL A 93 -11.87 -8.77 -6.76
N TYR A 94 -12.48 -8.20 -5.71
CA TYR A 94 -12.37 -6.77 -5.36
C TYR A 94 -11.57 -6.55 -4.08
N LEU A 95 -10.45 -7.24 -3.94
CA LEU A 95 -9.45 -6.85 -2.95
C LEU A 95 -8.64 -5.69 -3.51
N ASP A 96 -8.39 -4.69 -2.68
CA ASP A 96 -7.52 -3.58 -3.03
C ASP A 96 -6.08 -4.06 -3.12
N ASP A 97 -5.29 -3.42 -3.99
CA ASP A 97 -3.85 -3.60 -3.95
C ASP A 97 -3.31 -3.02 -2.63
N ALA A 98 -2.26 -3.64 -2.10
CA ALA A 98 -1.64 -3.20 -0.86
C ALA A 98 -0.12 -3.37 -0.92
N LEU A 99 0.58 -2.33 -0.48
CA LEU A 99 2.03 -2.24 -0.38
C LEU A 99 2.39 -1.84 1.06
N ILE A 100 1.78 -2.52 2.03
CA ILE A 100 1.99 -2.29 3.47
C ILE A 100 3.22 -3.09 3.90
N LYS A 101 4.32 -2.41 4.25
CA LYS A 101 5.60 -3.05 4.59
C LYS A 101 5.54 -3.75 5.96
N ASP A 102 6.37 -4.77 6.18
CA ASP A 102 6.50 -5.41 7.50
C ASP A 102 6.95 -4.39 8.57
N GLY A 103 6.43 -4.50 9.79
CA GLY A 103 6.64 -3.54 10.89
C GLY A 103 5.80 -2.26 10.80
N CYS A 104 4.91 -2.17 9.82
CA CYS A 104 3.87 -1.15 9.79
C CYS A 104 2.89 -1.39 10.93
N GLY A 105 2.85 -0.50 11.93
CA GLY A 105 1.91 -0.59 13.05
C GLY A 105 2.48 -1.09 14.38
N ASP A 106 3.80 -1.23 14.54
CA ASP A 106 4.40 -1.68 15.81
C ASP A 106 4.25 -0.68 16.99
N ALA A 107 3.80 0.56 16.74
CA ALA A 107 3.53 1.53 17.80
C ALA A 107 2.66 2.72 17.35
N ASP A 108 1.43 2.49 16.89
CA ASP A 108 0.46 3.55 16.47
C ASP A 108 0.58 4.04 15.01
N SER A 109 1.21 3.27 14.12
CA SER A 109 1.25 3.59 12.69
C SER A 109 0.01 3.09 11.96
N LEU A 110 -0.63 3.99 11.22
CA LEU A 110 -1.82 3.70 10.42
C LEU A 110 -1.42 3.28 9.00
N VAL A 111 -2.42 2.89 8.22
CA VAL A 111 -2.30 2.77 6.78
C VAL A 111 -3.23 3.78 6.12
N HIS A 112 -2.81 4.35 5.00
CA HIS A 112 -3.66 5.23 4.21
C HIS A 112 -3.91 4.63 2.83
N TYR A 113 -4.97 5.09 2.18
CA TYR A 113 -5.25 4.74 0.78
C TYR A 113 -4.71 5.83 -0.15
N GLY A 114 -3.79 5.45 -1.04
CA GLY A 114 -3.17 6.37 -1.98
C GLY A 114 -3.58 6.11 -3.43
N TYR A 115 -3.63 7.18 -4.21
CA TYR A 115 -3.90 7.16 -5.64
C TYR A 115 -2.65 7.56 -6.41
N ASN A 116 -2.25 6.81 -7.45
CA ASN A 116 -1.22 7.21 -8.40
C ASN A 116 -1.55 6.67 -9.80
N GLY A 117 -2.25 7.46 -10.62
CA GLY A 117 -2.58 7.07 -11.98
C GLY A 117 -3.36 5.75 -12.07
N PRO A 118 -2.83 4.66 -12.68
CA PRO A 118 -3.52 3.37 -12.78
C PRO A 118 -3.35 2.46 -11.55
N THR A 119 -2.60 2.88 -10.53
CA THR A 119 -2.34 2.10 -9.31
C THR A 119 -2.97 2.81 -8.13
N GLU A 120 -3.86 2.11 -7.44
CA GLU A 120 -4.51 2.56 -6.21
C GLU A 120 -4.28 1.48 -5.16
N GLY A 121 -4.07 1.85 -3.90
CA GLY A 121 -3.88 0.84 -2.87
C GLY A 121 -3.55 1.37 -1.50
N TRP A 122 -3.37 0.43 -0.58
CA TRP A 122 -3.04 0.69 0.82
C TRP A 122 -1.52 0.75 1.03
N TYR A 123 -1.07 1.78 1.73
CA TYR A 123 0.33 2.02 2.07
C TYR A 123 0.47 2.27 3.56
N CYS A 124 1.67 2.06 4.08
CA CYS A 124 2.00 2.54 5.42
C CYS A 124 1.91 4.05 5.50
N PHE A 125 1.54 4.57 6.67
CA PHE A 125 1.47 6.01 6.87
C PHE A 125 2.79 6.74 6.59
N ASP A 126 3.93 6.10 6.87
CA ASP A 126 5.30 6.59 6.60
C ASP A 126 5.85 6.13 5.24
N ASP A 127 4.98 5.66 4.34
CA ASP A 127 5.30 5.31 2.96
C ASP A 127 4.23 5.87 2.03
N GLY A 128 4.43 5.73 0.73
CA GLY A 128 3.45 6.14 -0.26
C GLY A 128 3.76 5.57 -1.63
N PRO A 129 2.93 5.87 -2.66
CA PRO A 129 3.19 5.39 -4.02
C PRO A 129 4.54 5.84 -4.60
N TRP A 130 5.16 6.86 -4.00
CA TRP A 130 6.42 7.46 -4.41
C TRP A 130 7.63 7.06 -3.53
N GLY A 131 7.41 6.17 -2.56
CA GLY A 131 8.40 5.74 -1.56
C GLY A 131 8.22 6.48 -0.23
N ALA A 132 9.30 6.48 0.57
CA ALA A 132 9.27 6.95 1.95
C ALA A 132 8.71 8.38 2.07
N THR A 133 7.72 8.51 2.95
CA THR A 133 7.11 9.78 3.32
C THR A 133 7.59 10.17 4.71
N ASP A 134 7.34 11.41 5.09
CA ASP A 134 7.48 11.85 6.46
C ASP A 134 6.44 11.13 7.32
N TRP A 135 6.87 10.66 8.48
CA TRP A 135 6.08 9.75 9.31
C TRP A 135 4.96 10.45 10.08
N ASN A 136 4.93 11.79 10.09
CA ASN A 136 3.98 12.59 10.85
C ASN A 136 3.37 13.72 10.02
N SER A 137 2.11 13.53 9.65
CA SER A 137 1.32 14.54 8.95
C SER A 137 -0.10 14.58 9.49
N PHE A 138 -0.50 15.75 10.00
CA PHE A 138 -1.75 16.00 10.70
C PHE A 138 -2.49 17.13 10.02
N ILE A 139 -2.49 17.11 8.68
CA ILE A 139 -3.08 18.15 7.86
C ILE A 139 -4.58 17.88 7.79
N HIS A 140 -5.39 18.79 8.31
CA HIS A 140 -6.83 18.63 8.24
C HIS A 140 -7.38 19.04 6.86
N PRO A 141 -8.52 18.49 6.41
CA PRO A 141 -9.16 18.78 5.11
C PRO A 141 -9.55 20.25 4.87
N GLY A 142 -9.49 21.08 5.92
CA GLY A 142 -9.74 22.52 5.84
C GLY A 142 -8.52 23.33 5.40
N CYS A 143 -7.37 22.71 5.19
CA CYS A 143 -6.12 23.40 4.85
C CYS A 143 -6.12 23.93 3.40
N ASP A 144 -6.91 24.95 3.12
CA ASP A 144 -7.19 25.41 1.77
C ASP A 144 -6.30 26.60 1.35
N ARG A 145 -5.53 26.39 0.29
CA ARG A 145 -4.69 27.42 -0.35
C ARG A 145 -5.48 28.66 -0.80
N SER A 146 -6.75 28.51 -1.16
CA SER A 146 -7.61 29.63 -1.55
C SER A 146 -7.83 30.63 -0.40
N GLN A 147 -7.68 30.16 0.85
CA GLN A 147 -7.80 30.94 2.08
C GLN A 147 -6.43 31.44 2.58
N GLY A 148 -5.35 31.13 1.87
CA GLY A 148 -3.98 31.43 2.28
C GLY A 148 -3.38 30.38 3.22
N PHE A 149 -4.07 29.26 3.42
CA PHE A 149 -3.59 28.18 4.27
C PHE A 149 -2.76 27.16 3.49
N TYR A 150 -1.75 26.60 4.14
CA TYR A 150 -0.89 25.57 3.58
C TYR A 150 -0.17 24.80 4.70
N PRO A 151 0.21 23.54 4.46
CA PRO A 151 0.94 22.78 5.45
C PRO A 151 2.36 23.31 5.66
N VAL A 152 2.78 23.26 6.91
CA VAL A 152 4.13 23.61 7.36
C VAL A 152 4.62 22.54 8.33
N TYR A 153 5.89 22.19 8.23
CA TYR A 153 6.51 21.34 9.25
C TYR A 153 6.69 22.15 10.53
N ARG A 154 6.20 21.62 11.65
CA ARG A 154 6.35 22.22 12.97
C ARG A 154 7.12 21.25 13.85
N TYR A 155 8.16 21.75 14.50
CA TYR A 155 8.68 21.08 15.70
C TYR A 155 7.65 21.23 16.82
N ASP A 156 7.63 20.31 17.78
CA ASP A 156 6.69 20.34 18.90
C ASP A 156 6.64 21.72 19.61
N THR A 157 7.79 22.38 19.73
CA THR A 157 7.92 23.71 20.33
C THR A 157 7.36 24.87 19.51
N ASP A 158 7.08 24.66 18.22
CA ASP A 158 6.64 25.69 17.28
C ASP A 158 5.11 25.85 17.26
N CYS A 159 4.37 24.94 17.90
CA CYS A 159 2.91 24.99 17.94
C CYS A 159 2.38 25.99 18.98
N PRO A 160 1.20 26.61 18.72
CA PRO A 160 0.51 27.45 19.69
C PRO A 160 0.32 26.72 21.02
N GLY A 161 0.78 27.32 22.13
CA GLY A 161 0.74 26.68 23.46
C GLY A 161 2.03 25.91 23.83
N GLY A 162 3.00 25.81 22.91
CA GLY A 162 4.33 25.27 23.16
C GLY A 162 4.47 23.76 23.03
N SER A 163 3.42 23.07 22.56
CA SER A 163 3.43 21.66 22.16
C SER A 163 2.38 21.44 21.07
N CYS A 164 2.71 20.62 20.07
CA CYS A 164 1.81 20.24 18.99
C CYS A 164 0.90 19.09 19.43
N ALA A 165 -0.31 19.03 18.89
CA ALA A 165 -1.34 18.04 19.23
C ALA A 165 -0.84 16.59 19.22
N PHE A 166 -0.01 16.25 18.24
CA PHE A 166 0.55 14.91 18.04
C PHE A 166 2.08 14.92 17.96
N GLY A 167 2.73 15.95 18.53
CA GLY A 167 4.18 16.14 18.43
C GLY A 167 4.62 16.76 17.11
N GLU A 168 5.90 16.64 16.78
CA GLU A 168 6.45 17.23 15.54
C GLU A 168 5.85 16.61 14.28
N GLY A 169 5.64 17.41 13.24
CA GLY A 169 5.06 16.93 11.99
C GLY A 169 4.53 18.04 11.09
N TRP A 170 3.85 17.65 10.02
CA TRP A 170 3.18 18.58 9.12
C TRP A 170 1.80 18.96 9.65
N TYR A 171 1.56 20.27 9.80
CA TYR A 171 0.28 20.82 10.24
C TYR A 171 -0.14 21.95 9.30
N CYS A 172 -1.43 22.22 9.23
CA CYS A 172 -1.86 23.45 8.58
C CYS A 172 -1.36 24.69 9.35
N ASN A 173 -1.09 25.78 8.62
CA ASN A 173 -0.65 27.04 9.20
C ASN A 173 -1.82 27.92 9.71
N ASP A 174 -3.02 27.37 9.86
CA ASP A 174 -4.23 28.09 10.30
C ASP A 174 -4.47 28.05 11.82
N ASP A 175 -3.60 27.34 12.56
CA ASP A 175 -3.64 27.14 14.01
C ASP A 175 -4.90 26.39 14.50
N GLU A 176 -5.55 25.60 13.65
CA GLU A 176 -6.65 24.70 14.07
C GLU A 176 -6.15 23.65 15.10
N ASP A 177 -6.91 23.47 16.18
CA ASP A 177 -6.60 22.47 17.21
C ASP A 177 -7.15 21.09 16.82
N VAL A 178 -6.24 20.21 16.42
CA VAL A 178 -6.56 18.84 16.00
C VAL A 178 -6.38 17.81 17.11
N SER A 179 -6.08 18.20 18.35
CA SER A 179 -5.76 17.26 19.45
C SER A 179 -6.88 16.29 19.83
N GLY A 180 -8.12 16.59 19.47
CA GLY A 180 -9.28 15.72 19.66
C GLY A 180 -9.69 14.91 18.44
N TRP A 181 -8.93 14.97 17.34
CA TRP A 181 -9.29 14.34 16.08
C TRP A 181 -8.85 12.87 16.06
N ASP A 182 -9.66 12.03 15.41
CA ASP A 182 -9.23 10.68 15.06
C ASP A 182 -8.26 10.76 13.88
N TRP A 183 -7.31 9.84 13.85
CA TRP A 183 -6.26 9.76 12.85
C TRP A 183 -6.77 9.61 11.42
N ASN A 184 -7.96 9.05 11.26
CA ASN A 184 -8.59 8.87 9.95
C ASN A 184 -9.16 10.18 9.34
N TYR A 185 -9.15 11.29 10.07
CA TYR A 185 -9.69 12.57 9.61
C TYR A 185 -8.65 13.52 9.01
N PHE A 186 -7.38 13.10 8.90
CA PHE A 186 -6.35 13.89 8.24
C PHE A 186 -6.32 13.61 6.74
N ASP A 187 -5.97 14.63 5.96
CA ASP A 187 -5.71 14.48 4.54
C ASP A 187 -4.54 13.52 4.33
N ASN A 188 -4.64 12.73 3.26
CA ASN A 188 -3.49 11.97 2.80
C ASN A 188 -2.32 12.92 2.51
N SER A 189 -1.11 12.47 2.80
CA SER A 189 0.10 13.19 2.45
C SER A 189 1.20 12.24 2.06
N PHE A 190 1.84 12.49 0.92
CA PHE A 190 3.04 11.78 0.49
C PHE A 190 4.25 12.70 0.49
N ILE A 191 4.30 13.60 1.47
CA ILE A 191 5.38 14.56 1.68
C ILE A 191 6.60 13.78 2.15
N HIS A 192 7.74 13.87 1.45
CA HIS A 192 8.96 13.18 1.89
C HIS A 192 9.79 14.02 2.88
N PRO A 193 10.65 13.41 3.72
CA PRO A 193 11.39 14.14 4.77
C PRO A 193 12.29 15.27 4.26
N ASP A 194 12.78 15.19 3.01
CA ASP A 194 13.68 16.18 2.41
C ASP A 194 12.95 17.26 1.57
N CYS A 195 11.65 17.48 1.85
CA CYS A 195 10.79 18.43 1.14
C CYS A 195 11.35 19.86 1.19
N SER A 196 11.99 20.32 0.11
CA SER A 196 12.81 21.55 0.19
C SER A 196 12.65 22.52 -0.98
N ASP A 197 11.93 22.14 -2.04
CA ASP A 197 11.60 23.08 -3.12
C ASP A 197 10.40 23.96 -2.74
N CYS A 198 10.65 25.24 -2.46
CA CYS A 198 9.63 26.13 -1.89
C CYS A 198 9.34 27.34 -2.79
N ASP A 199 8.05 27.59 -3.06
CA ASP A 199 7.54 28.83 -3.67
C ASP A 199 7.23 29.86 -2.56
N GLY A 200 8.29 30.54 -2.11
CA GLY A 200 8.27 31.33 -0.88
C GLY A 200 8.41 30.42 0.34
N ASP A 201 7.50 30.55 1.31
CA ASP A 201 7.48 29.70 2.52
C ASP A 201 6.68 28.40 2.32
N ARG A 202 6.38 28.02 1.07
CA ARG A 202 5.46 26.93 0.71
C ARG A 202 6.20 25.85 -0.05
N CYS A 203 6.48 24.73 0.60
CA CYS A 203 7.24 23.62 0.01
C CYS A 203 6.35 22.46 -0.47
N VAL A 204 5.05 22.54 -0.18
CA VAL A 204 4.06 21.51 -0.48
C VAL A 204 2.85 22.08 -1.21
N TRP A 205 2.17 21.23 -1.97
CA TRP A 205 0.95 21.54 -2.71
C TRP A 205 -0.03 20.37 -2.64
N PHE A 206 -1.32 20.66 -2.74
CA PHE A 206 -2.35 19.62 -2.77
C PHE A 206 -2.55 19.13 -4.21
N ASN A 207 -2.37 17.83 -4.43
CA ASN A 207 -2.63 17.17 -5.70
C ASN A 207 -4.05 16.59 -5.73
N PRO A 208 -4.97 17.15 -6.53
CA PRO A 208 -6.35 16.65 -6.60
C PRO A 208 -6.48 15.29 -7.29
N ASP A 209 -5.52 14.90 -8.13
CA ASP A 209 -5.55 13.58 -8.80
C ASP A 209 -5.17 12.46 -7.83
N GLU A 210 -4.31 12.77 -6.85
CA GLU A 210 -3.89 11.83 -5.81
C GLU A 210 -4.70 11.96 -4.51
N ASN A 211 -5.53 13.01 -4.42
CA ASN A 211 -6.22 13.45 -3.21
C ASN A 211 -5.26 13.52 -2.00
N ALA A 212 -4.08 14.11 -2.19
CA ALA A 212 -3.02 14.10 -1.19
C ALA A 212 -2.13 15.36 -1.25
N TRP A 213 -1.51 15.70 -0.12
CA TRP A 213 -0.44 16.69 -0.06
C TRP A 213 0.89 16.12 -0.52
N LEU A 214 1.54 16.82 -1.45
CA LEU A 214 2.82 16.42 -2.05
C LEU A 214 3.85 17.54 -1.89
N CYS A 215 5.13 17.18 -1.95
CA CYS A 215 6.18 18.17 -2.10
C CYS A 215 6.17 18.82 -3.48
N ASN A 216 6.65 20.06 -3.60
CA ASN A 216 6.75 20.71 -4.91
C ASN A 216 7.86 20.11 -5.80
N ASP A 217 8.88 19.50 -5.20
CA ASP A 217 9.94 18.77 -5.92
C ASP A 217 9.48 17.38 -6.38
N GLN A 218 8.35 16.89 -5.86
CA GLN A 218 7.60 15.78 -6.43
C GLN A 218 6.81 16.25 -7.66
N ILE A 219 7.51 16.60 -8.75
CA ILE A 219 6.87 16.72 -10.06
C ILE A 219 7.76 16.13 -11.18
N HIS A 220 7.14 15.18 -11.90
CA HIS A 220 7.47 14.57 -13.20
C HIS A 220 8.28 13.26 -13.20
N PHE A 221 7.60 12.14 -12.92
CA PHE A 221 7.83 10.92 -13.69
C PHE A 221 6.67 10.69 -14.67
#